data_AF-F0ZQ22-F1
#
_entry.id   AF-F0ZQ22-F1
#
_cell.length_a   1.000
_cell.length_b   1.000
_cell.length_c   1.000
_cell.angle_alpha   90.00
_cell.angle_beta   90.00
_cell.angle_gamma   90.00
#
_symmetry.space_group_name_H-M   'P 1'
#
loop_
_entity.id
_entity.type
_entity.pdbx_description
1 polymer ?
#
loop_
_entity_poly.entity_id
_entity_poly.type
_entity_poly.pdbx_seq_one_letter_code
_entity_poly.pdbx_strand_id
1 'polypeptide(L)'
;GRKRLGNNKRGEKISDVSKDLSDGVKLIIFLELISSKKFNKKYDYEPKSRINYIQNVALALKFLEEELKIKVQGVGAEDFVDNNKKMILGFLWTLYRKYRIAVISEGDKSSEEGLLLWCKNTTTGYDGVNISSFTKSFRDGLAFLALSHKFDPEQFKYGEFDKLDPIARLNAAFDFAEKGLGVPKLLEAEEVMRGTTDERSLVLYTSLFFHAYRAKEEKERLESSKNEIANRLAGLQNSLENEKVSREQLIKQKDELKSLLASLEFEGAEREKRLRELEAKLEDTLKNLELEKLARMELEARLAKTEKDRAILELKLAEATEEKSKLEQLIEASRQRGAAEAQGLGLLRKNLDQHVHDLLKWQKLTVENSSSSSSIDDQIIVEVSGLPFGDQVKHLASKLDEENKAIQKLLSQKEDDLKIMKSKTSKSKSK
;
A
#
# COMPACT_ATOMS: atom_id res chain seq x y z
N GLY A 1 47.57 -31.03 -50.11
CA GLY A 1 48.94 -30.84 -50.63
C GLY A 1 49.30 -29.37 -50.84
N ARG A 2 48.81 -28.74 -51.91
CA ARG A 2 49.33 -27.46 -52.45
C ARG A 2 49.19 -26.20 -51.57
N LYS A 3 48.10 -26.06 -50.78
CA LYS A 3 47.96 -24.95 -49.80
C LYS A 3 48.94 -25.04 -48.62
N ARG A 4 49.48 -26.23 -48.32
CA ARG A 4 50.43 -26.42 -47.21
C ARG A 4 51.85 -25.97 -47.57
N LEU A 5 52.26 -26.11 -48.83
CA LEU A 5 53.60 -25.72 -49.31
C LEU A 5 53.80 -24.19 -49.33
N GLY A 6 52.80 -23.44 -49.81
CA GLY A 6 52.83 -21.96 -49.75
C GLY A 6 52.78 -21.41 -48.32
N ASN A 7 52.13 -22.11 -47.39
CA ASN A 7 52.10 -21.72 -45.98
C ASN A 7 53.41 -22.01 -45.24
N ASN A 8 54.14 -23.09 -45.58
CA ASN A 8 55.43 -23.39 -44.96
C ASN A 8 56.52 -22.37 -45.34
N LYS A 9 56.46 -21.78 -46.54
CA LYS A 9 57.43 -20.76 -47.00
C LYS A 9 57.12 -19.33 -46.48
N ARG A 10 55.99 -19.10 -45.78
CA ARG A 10 55.56 -17.77 -45.28
C ARG A 10 56.32 -17.26 -44.05
N GLY A 11 57.41 -17.91 -43.65
CA GLY A 11 58.28 -17.50 -42.55
C GLY A 11 59.77 -17.71 -42.82
N GLU A 12 60.17 -17.96 -44.08
CA GLU A 12 61.57 -18.14 -44.43
C GLU A 12 62.31 -16.79 -44.39
N LYS A 13 63.44 -16.76 -43.67
CA LYS A 13 64.33 -15.60 -43.66
C LYS A 13 65.05 -15.50 -45.01
N ILE A 14 65.18 -14.27 -45.52
CA ILE A 14 66.03 -13.95 -46.66
C ILE A 14 67.44 -13.68 -46.13
N SER A 15 68.42 -14.39 -46.68
CA SER A 15 69.84 -14.27 -46.33
C SER A 15 70.60 -13.42 -47.34
N ASP A 16 70.35 -13.64 -48.64
CA ASP A 16 70.88 -12.83 -49.74
C ASP A 16 69.74 -12.48 -50.68
N VAL A 17 69.32 -11.22 -50.63
CA VAL A 17 68.24 -10.65 -51.45
C VAL A 17 68.42 -10.91 -52.95
N SER A 18 69.67 -10.99 -53.42
CA SER A 18 69.97 -11.20 -54.84
C SER A 18 69.62 -12.62 -55.28
N LYS A 19 69.94 -13.62 -54.44
CA LYS A 19 69.81 -15.04 -54.74
C LYS A 19 68.46 -15.60 -54.31
N ASP A 20 67.99 -15.20 -53.13
CA ASP A 20 66.77 -15.72 -52.53
C ASP A 20 65.50 -15.28 -53.28
N LEU A 21 65.56 -14.20 -54.05
CA LEU A 21 64.43 -13.72 -54.87
C LEU A 21 64.48 -14.23 -56.31
N SER A 22 65.56 -14.91 -56.71
CA SER A 22 65.81 -15.30 -58.11
C SER A 22 64.80 -16.33 -58.64
N ASP A 23 64.24 -17.19 -57.78
CA ASP A 23 63.27 -18.22 -58.17
C ASP A 23 61.83 -17.70 -58.34
N GLY A 24 61.59 -16.44 -57.94
CA GLY A 24 60.31 -15.74 -57.97
C GLY A 24 59.30 -16.18 -56.92
N VAL A 25 59.51 -17.29 -56.19
CA VAL A 25 58.53 -17.79 -55.21
C VAL A 25 58.50 -16.90 -53.98
N LYS A 26 59.67 -16.61 -53.40
CA LYS A 26 59.77 -15.72 -52.23
C LYS A 26 59.31 -14.30 -52.58
N LEU A 27 59.58 -13.85 -53.82
CA LEU A 27 59.13 -12.55 -54.31
C LEU A 27 57.60 -12.44 -54.37
N ILE A 28 56.92 -13.46 -54.91
CA ILE A 28 55.45 -13.49 -54.96
C ILE A 28 54.86 -13.49 -53.55
N ILE A 29 55.39 -14.33 -52.65
CA ILE A 29 54.94 -14.38 -51.25
C ILE A 29 55.14 -13.03 -50.57
N PHE A 30 56.28 -12.38 -50.79
CA PHE A 30 56.56 -11.05 -50.27
C PHE A 30 55.54 -10.01 -50.78
N LEU A 31 55.24 -10.01 -52.08
CA LEU A 31 54.23 -9.11 -52.67
C LEU A 31 52.82 -9.35 -52.11
N GLU A 32 52.43 -10.60 -51.87
CA GLU A 32 51.17 -10.93 -51.19
C GLU A 32 51.12 -10.35 -49.77
N LEU A 33 52.21 -10.49 -49.01
CA LEU A 33 52.30 -10.04 -47.62
C LEU A 33 52.22 -8.52 -47.51
N ILE A 34 52.99 -7.78 -48.32
CA ILE A 34 53.01 -6.31 -48.24
C ILE A 34 51.71 -5.68 -48.77
N SER A 35 51.05 -6.32 -49.74
CA SER A 35 49.83 -5.77 -50.33
C SER A 35 48.55 -6.21 -49.62
N SER A 36 48.62 -7.24 -48.78
CA SER A 36 47.46 -7.94 -48.22
C SER A 36 46.46 -8.45 -49.29
N LYS A 37 46.88 -8.52 -50.56
CA LYS A 37 46.09 -9.04 -51.68
C LYS A 37 46.54 -10.46 -52.01
N LYS A 38 45.59 -11.31 -52.41
CA LYS A 38 45.88 -12.68 -52.83
C LYS A 38 46.39 -12.71 -54.26
N PHE A 39 47.46 -13.46 -54.48
CA PHE A 39 47.98 -13.74 -55.81
C PHE A 39 47.12 -14.81 -56.48
N ASN A 40 46.24 -14.39 -57.38
CA ASN A 40 45.25 -15.27 -57.99
C ASN A 40 45.78 -16.06 -59.21
N LYS A 41 46.97 -15.74 -59.71
CA LYS A 41 47.60 -16.42 -60.85
C LYS A 41 48.33 -17.68 -60.39
N LYS A 42 48.26 -18.76 -61.17
CA LYS A 42 49.02 -19.99 -60.88
C LYS A 42 50.50 -19.76 -61.20
N TYR A 43 51.38 -20.05 -60.23
CA TYR A 43 52.83 -20.00 -60.37
C TYR A 43 53.46 -21.31 -59.86
N ASP A 44 54.72 -21.55 -60.22
CA ASP A 44 55.45 -22.77 -59.84
C ASP A 44 56.06 -22.60 -58.43
N TYR A 45 55.75 -23.51 -57.50
CA TYR A 45 56.23 -23.45 -56.11
C TYR A 45 57.62 -24.07 -55.92
N GLU A 46 58.03 -24.91 -56.88
CA GLU A 46 59.32 -25.61 -56.91
C GLU A 46 59.91 -25.52 -58.33
N PRO A 47 60.22 -24.29 -58.79
CA PRO A 47 60.76 -24.12 -60.12
C PRO A 47 62.14 -24.78 -60.25
N LYS A 48 62.35 -25.51 -61.36
CA LYS A 48 63.58 -26.32 -61.60
C LYS A 48 64.46 -25.81 -62.73
N SER A 49 63.97 -24.86 -63.51
CA SER A 49 64.65 -24.34 -64.71
C SER A 49 64.65 -22.81 -64.68
N ARG A 50 65.65 -22.22 -65.34
CA ARG A 50 65.74 -20.75 -65.53
C ARG A 50 64.48 -20.17 -66.17
N ILE A 51 63.86 -20.92 -67.08
CA ILE A 51 62.60 -20.52 -67.74
C ILE A 51 61.47 -20.40 -66.71
N ASN A 52 61.35 -21.36 -65.78
CA ASN A 52 60.34 -21.32 -64.72
C ASN A 52 60.59 -20.15 -63.74
N TYR A 53 61.86 -19.83 -63.45
CA TYR A 53 62.23 -18.67 -62.63
C TYR A 53 61.76 -17.36 -63.26
N ILE A 54 62.10 -17.15 -64.55
CA ILE A 54 61.68 -15.96 -65.30
C ILE A 54 60.15 -15.86 -65.34
N GLN A 55 59.45 -16.98 -65.57
CA GLN A 55 57.99 -16.98 -65.60
C GLN A 55 57.38 -16.56 -64.26
N ASN A 56 57.89 -17.09 -63.15
CA ASN A 56 57.42 -16.71 -61.80
C ASN A 56 57.66 -15.22 -61.53
N VAL A 57 58.87 -14.72 -61.79
CA VAL A 57 59.20 -13.30 -61.58
C VAL A 57 58.36 -12.40 -62.50
N ALA A 58 58.18 -12.77 -63.78
CA ALA A 58 57.34 -12.02 -64.70
C ALA A 58 55.88 -11.94 -64.23
N LEU A 59 55.34 -13.03 -63.65
CA LEU A 59 54.02 -13.00 -63.03
C LEU A 59 53.98 -12.08 -61.80
N ALA A 60 55.04 -12.05 -60.99
CA ALA A 60 55.18 -11.15 -59.85
C ALA A 60 55.20 -9.68 -60.28
N LEU A 61 55.97 -9.33 -61.32
CA LEU A 61 56.04 -7.99 -61.89
C LEU A 61 54.70 -7.56 -62.51
N LYS A 62 54.02 -8.46 -63.23
CA LYS A 62 52.67 -8.18 -63.75
C LYS A 62 51.67 -7.91 -62.63
N PHE A 63 51.71 -8.68 -61.55
CA PHE A 63 50.86 -8.44 -60.38
C PHE A 63 51.13 -7.05 -59.78
N LEU A 64 52.39 -6.65 -59.69
CA LEU A 64 52.77 -5.34 -59.18
C LEU A 64 52.21 -4.18 -60.04
N GLU A 65 52.26 -4.31 -61.36
CA GLU A 65 51.73 -3.29 -62.29
C GLU A 65 50.20 -3.29 -62.35
N GLU A 66 49.57 -4.46 -62.51
CA GLU A 66 48.12 -4.60 -62.71
C GLU A 66 47.34 -4.36 -61.41
N GLU A 67 47.75 -4.99 -60.29
CA GLU A 67 46.99 -5.02 -59.04
C GLU A 67 47.42 -3.94 -58.05
N LEU A 68 48.71 -3.64 -57.99
CA LEU A 68 49.26 -2.67 -57.03
C LEU A 68 49.43 -1.27 -57.64
N LYS A 69 49.32 -1.15 -58.98
CA LYS A 69 49.50 0.09 -59.74
C LYS A 69 50.85 0.75 -59.46
N ILE A 70 51.88 -0.06 -59.25
CA ILE A 70 53.26 0.38 -59.02
C ILE A 70 54.05 0.15 -60.29
N LYS A 71 54.57 1.23 -60.89
CA LYS A 71 55.44 1.15 -62.06
C LYS A 71 56.89 1.08 -61.61
N VAL A 72 57.54 -0.06 -61.81
CA VAL A 72 58.98 -0.19 -61.59
C VAL A 72 59.68 0.05 -62.92
N GLN A 73 60.34 1.20 -63.06
CA GLN A 73 61.02 1.56 -64.30
C GLN A 73 62.32 0.78 -64.43
N GLY A 74 62.50 0.13 -65.58
CA GLY A 74 63.77 -0.48 -65.99
C GLY A 74 64.06 -1.87 -65.43
N VAL A 75 63.25 -2.43 -64.52
CA VAL A 75 63.50 -3.76 -63.94
C VAL A 75 62.77 -4.86 -64.73
N GLY A 76 63.54 -5.78 -65.32
CA GLY A 76 63.05 -6.97 -66.01
C GLY A 76 62.96 -8.20 -65.11
N ALA A 77 62.37 -9.28 -65.61
CA ALA A 77 62.35 -10.56 -64.88
C ALA A 77 63.73 -11.23 -64.86
N GLU A 78 64.49 -11.03 -65.93
CA GLU A 78 65.86 -11.49 -66.13
C GLU A 78 66.80 -10.92 -65.05
N ASP A 79 66.59 -9.68 -64.63
CA ASP A 79 67.42 -9.02 -63.60
C ASP A 79 67.38 -9.76 -62.25
N PHE A 80 66.25 -10.36 -61.89
CA PHE A 80 66.14 -11.15 -60.67
C PHE A 80 66.83 -12.51 -60.83
N VAL A 81 66.59 -13.17 -61.96
CA VAL A 81 67.11 -14.52 -62.21
C VAL A 81 68.63 -14.53 -62.38
N ASP A 82 69.17 -13.48 -62.98
CA ASP A 82 70.60 -13.30 -63.20
C ASP A 82 71.30 -12.59 -62.01
N ASN A 83 70.59 -12.39 -60.89
CA ASN A 83 71.10 -11.80 -59.65
C ASN A 83 71.66 -10.36 -59.80
N ASN A 84 71.02 -9.54 -60.63
CA ASN A 84 71.40 -8.13 -60.82
C ASN A 84 71.03 -7.30 -59.58
N LYS A 85 71.95 -7.25 -58.60
CA LYS A 85 71.75 -6.60 -57.29
C LYS A 85 71.24 -5.17 -57.40
N LYS A 86 71.79 -4.38 -58.34
CA LYS A 86 71.42 -2.97 -58.52
C LYS A 86 69.93 -2.82 -58.86
N MET A 87 69.43 -3.67 -59.74
CA MET A 87 68.04 -3.64 -60.19
C MET A 87 67.09 -4.17 -59.12
N ILE A 88 67.48 -5.24 -58.43
CA ILE A 88 66.71 -5.80 -57.30
C ILE A 88 66.60 -4.78 -56.15
N LEU A 89 67.67 -4.08 -55.80
CA LEU A 89 67.64 -3.02 -54.79
C LEU A 89 66.79 -1.82 -55.25
N GLY A 90 66.87 -1.44 -56.53
CA GLY A 90 66.00 -0.40 -57.11
C GLY A 90 64.51 -0.77 -57.04
N PHE A 91 64.19 -2.04 -57.29
CA PHE A 91 62.85 -2.58 -57.13
C PHE A 91 62.38 -2.51 -55.67
N LEU A 92 63.18 -3.00 -54.72
CA LEU A 92 62.82 -2.99 -53.30
C LEU A 92 62.67 -1.57 -52.75
N TRP A 93 63.52 -0.65 -53.21
CA TRP A 93 63.40 0.77 -52.90
C TRP A 93 62.05 1.34 -53.39
N THR A 94 61.63 0.99 -54.61
CA THR A 94 60.34 1.45 -55.16
C THR A 94 59.17 0.98 -54.30
N LEU A 95 59.21 -0.27 -53.84
CA LEU A 95 58.22 -0.81 -52.91
C LEU A 95 58.26 -0.12 -51.56
N TYR A 96 59.45 0.02 -50.96
CA TYR A 96 59.61 0.70 -49.68
C TYR A 96 59.07 2.12 -49.74
N ARG A 97 59.43 2.87 -50.79
CA ARG A 97 58.93 4.22 -51.04
C ARG A 97 57.42 4.26 -51.11
N LYS A 98 56.79 3.33 -51.83
CA LYS A 98 55.32 3.30 -51.98
C LYS A 98 54.59 2.96 -50.69
N TYR A 99 55.08 1.99 -49.91
CA TYR A 99 54.35 1.45 -48.76
C TYR A 99 54.70 2.11 -47.43
N ARG A 100 55.92 2.63 -47.29
CA ARG A 100 56.43 3.21 -46.03
C ARG A 100 56.56 4.72 -46.12
N ILE A 101 57.16 5.23 -47.19
CA ILE A 101 57.43 6.67 -47.32
C ILE A 101 56.18 7.43 -47.81
N ALA A 102 55.50 6.96 -48.85
CA ALA A 102 54.38 7.68 -49.47
C ALA A 102 53.15 7.81 -48.56
N VAL A 103 53.06 7.02 -47.49
CA VAL A 103 52.00 7.13 -46.47
C VAL A 103 52.31 8.20 -45.42
N ILE A 104 53.53 8.74 -45.40
CA ILE A 104 53.94 9.81 -44.51
C ILE A 104 53.36 11.12 -45.02
N SER A 105 52.59 11.79 -44.17
CA SER A 105 52.01 13.10 -44.42
C SER A 105 52.21 13.96 -43.18
N GLU A 106 52.71 15.17 -43.37
CA GLU A 106 52.93 16.17 -42.33
C GLU A 106 52.50 17.52 -42.90
N GLY A 107 51.48 18.14 -42.30
CA GLY A 107 50.82 19.32 -42.90
C GLY A 107 50.35 19.05 -44.33
N ASP A 108 50.67 19.96 -45.24
CA ASP A 108 50.33 19.86 -46.68
C ASP A 108 51.36 19.06 -47.50
N LYS A 109 52.41 18.53 -46.86
CA LYS A 109 53.50 17.81 -47.52
C LYS A 109 53.39 16.30 -47.32
N SER A 110 53.77 15.54 -48.33
CA SER A 110 53.71 14.07 -48.30
C SER A 110 55.03 13.43 -48.75
N SER A 111 55.15 12.12 -48.54
CA SER A 111 56.34 11.33 -48.95
C SER A 111 57.63 11.84 -48.30
N GLU A 112 58.71 12.04 -49.06
CA GLU A 112 59.99 12.52 -48.53
C GLU A 112 59.91 13.95 -47.99
N GLU A 113 59.11 14.81 -48.61
CA GLU A 113 58.95 16.19 -48.13
C GLU A 113 58.18 16.24 -46.82
N GLY A 114 57.18 15.37 -46.68
CA GLY A 114 56.45 15.16 -45.42
C GLY A 114 57.38 14.64 -44.32
N LEU A 115 58.22 13.63 -44.63
CA LEU A 115 59.21 13.12 -43.68
C LEU A 115 60.24 14.20 -43.29
N LEU A 116 60.73 14.98 -44.24
CA LEU A 116 61.67 16.07 -43.98
C LEU A 116 61.03 17.14 -43.09
N LEU A 117 59.77 17.49 -43.35
CA LEU A 117 59.03 18.44 -42.53
C LEU A 117 58.81 17.89 -41.12
N TRP A 118 58.45 16.61 -40.99
CA TRP A 118 58.34 15.95 -39.68
C TRP A 118 59.65 16.02 -38.89
N CYS A 119 60.79 15.71 -39.54
CA CYS A 119 62.10 15.84 -38.90
C CYS A 119 62.34 17.27 -38.40
N LYS A 120 62.03 18.30 -39.21
CA LYS A 120 62.16 19.72 -38.81
C LYS A 120 61.26 20.07 -37.62
N ASN A 121 59.98 19.70 -37.69
CA ASN A 121 59.01 19.99 -36.63
C ASN A 121 59.41 19.32 -35.31
N THR A 122 59.82 18.05 -35.38
CA THR A 122 60.23 17.27 -34.21
C THR A 122 61.52 17.81 -33.58
N THR A 123 62.44 18.32 -34.39
CA THR A 123 63.71 18.88 -33.92
C THR A 123 63.67 20.40 -33.68
N THR A 124 62.50 21.02 -33.71
CA THR A 124 62.37 22.44 -33.38
C THR A 124 62.67 22.68 -31.89
N GLY A 125 63.52 23.67 -31.61
CA GLY A 125 63.94 24.03 -30.25
C GLY A 125 65.23 23.38 -29.76
N TYR A 126 65.95 22.64 -30.62
CA TYR A 126 67.31 22.20 -30.33
C TYR A 126 68.34 23.10 -30.99
N ASP A 127 69.34 23.50 -30.23
CA ASP A 127 70.41 24.38 -30.71
C ASP A 127 71.29 23.67 -31.76
N GLY A 128 71.60 24.37 -32.85
CA GLY A 128 72.46 23.86 -33.91
C GLY A 128 71.82 22.83 -34.84
N VAL A 129 70.55 22.43 -34.62
CA VAL A 129 69.86 21.48 -35.50
C VAL A 129 69.10 22.22 -36.60
N ASN A 130 69.58 22.14 -37.84
CA ASN A 130 68.86 22.66 -39.01
C ASN A 130 68.78 21.60 -40.11
N ILE A 131 67.59 21.05 -40.31
CA ILE A 131 67.33 19.99 -41.27
C ILE A 131 66.83 20.60 -42.58
N SER A 132 67.67 20.61 -43.62
CA SER A 132 67.31 21.09 -44.96
C SER A 132 67.23 19.99 -46.02
N SER A 133 67.95 18.88 -45.83
CA SER A 133 68.03 17.76 -46.77
C SER A 133 68.49 16.46 -46.07
N PHE A 134 68.21 15.31 -46.69
CA PHE A 134 68.71 13.99 -46.25
C PHE A 134 70.15 13.73 -46.72
N THR A 135 71.03 14.72 -46.54
CA THR A 135 72.46 14.62 -46.89
C THR A 135 73.32 15.26 -45.80
N LYS A 136 73.62 16.55 -45.92
CA LYS A 136 74.53 17.27 -45.00
C LYS A 136 73.95 17.49 -43.61
N SER A 137 72.62 17.64 -43.51
CA SER A 137 71.94 17.99 -42.25
C SER A 137 72.00 16.92 -41.15
N PHE A 138 72.42 15.69 -41.48
CA PHE A 138 72.49 14.57 -40.55
C PHE A 138 73.93 14.17 -40.20
N ARG A 139 74.94 14.83 -40.79
CA ARG A 139 76.36 14.41 -40.69
C ARG A 139 76.97 14.66 -39.32
N ASP A 140 76.52 15.70 -38.63
CA ASP A 140 77.01 16.10 -37.31
C ASP A 140 76.39 15.31 -36.15
N GLY A 141 75.43 14.42 -36.45
CA GLY A 141 74.70 13.60 -35.49
C GLY A 141 73.64 14.34 -34.68
N LEU A 142 73.57 15.67 -34.72
CA LEU A 142 72.69 16.45 -33.85
C LEU A 142 71.21 16.21 -34.18
N ALA A 143 70.88 16.01 -35.46
CA ALA A 143 69.53 15.68 -35.90
C ALA A 143 69.05 14.34 -35.30
N PHE A 144 69.88 13.29 -35.32
CA PHE A 144 69.51 11.98 -34.75
C PHE A 144 69.46 12.02 -33.22
N LEU A 145 70.32 12.80 -32.57
CA LEU A 145 70.24 13.04 -31.12
C LEU A 145 68.94 13.75 -30.72
N ALA A 146 68.53 14.76 -31.47
CA ALA A 146 67.31 15.51 -31.19
C ALA A 146 66.05 14.65 -31.39
N LEU A 147 66.03 13.82 -32.45
CA LEU A 147 65.00 12.81 -32.66
C LEU A 147 65.02 11.73 -31.56
N SER A 148 66.18 11.35 -31.04
CA SER A 148 66.26 10.39 -29.93
C SER A 148 65.70 10.99 -28.64
N HIS A 149 66.10 12.22 -28.32
CA HIS A 149 65.64 12.94 -27.14
C HIS A 149 64.14 13.24 -27.17
N LYS A 150 63.57 13.65 -28.30
CA LYS A 150 62.11 13.87 -28.38
C LYS A 150 61.30 12.59 -28.22
N PHE A 151 61.86 11.44 -28.56
CA PHE A 151 61.13 10.18 -28.48
C PHE A 151 60.94 9.78 -27.02
N ASP A 152 62.00 9.91 -26.23
CA ASP A 152 61.98 9.65 -24.80
C ASP A 152 62.95 10.60 -24.08
N PRO A 153 62.45 11.78 -23.64
CA PRO A 153 63.26 12.74 -22.91
C PRO A 153 63.72 12.24 -21.54
N GLU A 154 63.08 11.19 -20.98
CA GLU A 154 63.43 10.66 -19.67
C GLU A 154 64.66 9.75 -19.75
N GLN A 155 64.72 8.91 -20.79
CA GLN A 155 65.81 7.95 -20.97
C GLN A 155 67.01 8.51 -21.73
N PHE A 156 66.82 9.50 -22.60
CA PHE A 156 67.88 10.07 -23.42
C PHE A 156 68.16 11.51 -23.01
N LYS A 157 69.41 11.83 -22.61
CA LYS A 157 69.80 13.18 -22.19
C LYS A 157 70.62 13.89 -23.26
N TYR A 158 70.04 14.86 -23.94
CA TYR A 158 70.66 15.52 -25.09
C TYR A 158 71.98 16.24 -24.74
N GLY A 159 72.02 16.97 -23.63
CA GLY A 159 73.17 17.79 -23.22
C GLY A 159 74.42 17.01 -22.78
N GLU A 160 74.34 15.68 -22.68
CA GLU A 160 75.53 14.84 -22.44
C GLU A 160 76.29 14.55 -23.74
N PHE A 161 75.61 14.60 -24.89
CA PHE A 161 76.16 14.20 -26.18
C PHE A 161 76.38 15.39 -27.15
N ASP A 162 75.74 16.53 -26.92
CA ASP A 162 75.81 17.73 -27.77
C ASP A 162 77.24 18.24 -28.04
N LYS A 163 78.17 18.04 -27.10
CA LYS A 163 79.59 18.48 -27.21
C LYS A 163 80.55 17.40 -27.68
N LEU A 164 80.09 16.17 -27.87
CA LEU A 164 80.94 15.07 -28.32
C LEU A 164 81.32 15.18 -29.79
N ASP A 165 82.22 14.33 -30.26
CA ASP A 165 82.55 14.20 -31.67
C ASP A 165 81.34 13.67 -32.48
N PRO A 166 81.12 14.12 -33.74
CA PRO A 166 80.03 13.63 -34.58
C PRO A 166 79.87 12.11 -34.66
N ILE A 167 80.97 11.36 -34.69
CA ILE A 167 80.92 9.88 -34.73
C ILE A 167 80.32 9.35 -33.42
N ALA A 168 80.75 9.89 -32.28
CA ALA A 168 80.25 9.49 -30.97
C ALA A 168 78.76 9.85 -30.81
N ARG A 169 78.34 11.03 -31.30
CA ARG A 169 76.93 11.46 -31.32
C ARG A 169 76.05 10.50 -32.13
N LEU A 170 76.49 10.15 -33.34
CA LEU A 170 75.78 9.23 -34.22
C LEU A 170 75.67 7.84 -33.59
N ASN A 171 76.76 7.31 -33.05
CA ASN A 171 76.74 6.02 -32.36
C ASN A 171 75.81 6.02 -31.16
N ALA A 172 75.82 7.07 -30.32
CA ALA A 172 74.92 7.18 -29.18
C ALA A 172 73.44 7.21 -29.62
N ALA A 173 73.12 7.96 -30.69
CA ALA A 173 71.76 7.99 -31.23
C ALA A 173 71.34 6.63 -31.80
N PHE A 174 72.24 5.93 -32.51
CA PHE A 174 71.95 4.62 -33.11
C PHE A 174 71.83 3.52 -32.04
N ASP A 175 72.65 3.58 -30.98
CA ASP A 175 72.54 2.69 -29.81
C ASP A 175 71.20 2.85 -29.10
N PHE A 176 70.78 4.10 -28.91
CA PHE A 176 69.48 4.41 -28.34
C PHE A 176 68.32 3.99 -29.25
N ALA A 177 68.45 4.20 -30.56
CA ALA A 177 67.45 3.77 -31.54
C ALA A 177 67.23 2.25 -31.50
N GLU A 178 68.29 1.47 -31.38
CA GLU A 178 68.20 0.01 -31.31
C GLU A 178 67.57 -0.47 -30.00
N LYS A 179 68.03 0.05 -28.86
CA LYS A 179 67.58 -0.41 -27.53
C LYS A 179 66.25 0.18 -27.11
N GLY A 180 66.01 1.46 -27.39
CA GLY A 180 64.84 2.21 -26.97
C GLY A 180 63.71 2.21 -28.01
N LEU A 181 64.03 2.44 -29.29
CA LEU A 181 63.03 2.54 -30.36
C LEU A 181 62.78 1.20 -31.08
N GLY A 182 63.66 0.20 -30.90
CA GLY A 182 63.63 -1.04 -31.67
C GLY A 182 63.99 -0.84 -33.15
N VAL A 183 64.64 0.27 -33.49
CA VAL A 183 65.08 0.58 -34.85
C VAL A 183 66.49 0.00 -35.06
N PRO A 184 66.68 -0.98 -35.96
CA PRO A 184 67.97 -1.63 -36.16
C PRO A 184 69.02 -0.65 -36.70
N LYS A 185 70.28 -0.82 -36.31
CA LYS A 185 71.39 0.01 -36.82
C LYS A 185 71.71 -0.32 -38.27
N LEU A 186 71.18 0.48 -39.20
CA LEU A 186 71.39 0.28 -40.64
C LEU A 186 72.50 1.16 -41.23
N LEU A 187 72.95 2.17 -40.49
CA LEU A 187 73.94 3.14 -40.93
C LEU A 187 75.19 3.05 -40.05
N GLU A 188 76.34 3.24 -40.68
CA GLU A 188 77.62 3.36 -39.98
C GLU A 188 77.91 4.84 -39.70
N ALA A 189 78.20 5.18 -38.44
CA ALA A 189 78.43 6.56 -38.01
C ALA A 189 79.54 7.26 -38.82
N GLU A 190 80.59 6.53 -39.17
CA GLU A 190 81.71 7.08 -39.92
C GLU A 190 81.33 7.44 -41.36
N GLU A 191 80.51 6.63 -42.04
CA GLU A 191 80.07 6.90 -43.40
C GLU A 191 79.12 8.11 -43.45
N VAL A 192 78.26 8.23 -42.44
CA VAL A 192 77.33 9.36 -42.31
C VAL A 192 78.11 10.64 -42.09
N MET A 193 79.10 10.64 -41.18
CA MET A 193 79.95 11.80 -40.92
C MET A 193 80.80 12.20 -42.14
N ARG A 194 81.46 11.23 -42.81
CA ARG A 194 82.19 11.47 -44.06
C ARG A 194 81.27 11.94 -45.19
N GLY A 195 79.97 11.64 -45.08
CA GLY A 195 78.97 11.98 -46.07
C GLY A 195 79.02 11.11 -47.32
N THR A 196 79.57 9.90 -47.19
CA THR A 196 79.61 8.87 -48.23
C THR A 196 78.34 8.04 -48.27
N THR A 197 77.49 8.13 -47.24
CA THR A 197 76.18 7.47 -47.18
C THR A 197 75.23 8.00 -48.25
N ASP A 198 74.52 7.08 -48.92
CA ASP A 198 73.50 7.40 -49.91
C ASP A 198 72.27 8.10 -49.27
N GLU A 199 71.67 9.03 -50.01
CA GLU A 199 70.48 9.76 -49.56
C GLU A 199 69.31 8.80 -49.28
N ARG A 200 69.13 7.74 -50.09
CA ARG A 200 68.05 6.77 -49.87
C ARG A 200 68.23 6.00 -48.58
N SER A 201 69.48 5.71 -48.19
CA SER A 201 69.78 5.06 -46.91
C SER A 201 69.42 5.98 -45.73
N LEU A 202 69.70 7.28 -45.82
CA LEU A 202 69.31 8.26 -44.81
C LEU A 202 67.78 8.41 -44.73
N VAL A 203 67.09 8.50 -45.86
CA VAL A 203 65.61 8.54 -45.91
C VAL A 203 65.01 7.27 -45.31
N LEU A 204 65.54 6.09 -45.68
CA LEU A 204 65.09 4.82 -45.13
C LEU A 204 65.22 4.81 -43.61
N TYR A 205 66.42 5.12 -43.09
CA TYR A 205 66.67 5.08 -41.66
C TYR A 205 65.83 6.10 -40.88
N THR A 206 65.74 7.35 -41.35
CA THR A 206 64.89 8.38 -40.73
C THR A 206 63.40 8.03 -40.79
N SER A 207 62.93 7.38 -41.84
CA SER A 207 61.54 6.92 -41.90
C SER A 207 61.25 5.79 -40.90
N LEU A 208 62.25 4.97 -40.53
CA LEU A 208 62.09 4.00 -39.43
C LEU A 208 61.86 4.71 -38.09
N PHE A 209 62.57 5.82 -37.82
CA PHE A 209 62.27 6.66 -36.65
C PHE A 209 60.84 7.16 -36.69
N PHE A 210 60.40 7.75 -37.81
CA PHE A 210 59.02 8.24 -37.97
C PHE A 210 57.98 7.17 -37.63
N HIS A 211 58.15 5.96 -38.17
CA HIS A 211 57.21 4.88 -37.91
C HIS A 211 57.26 4.37 -36.47
N ALA A 212 58.43 4.35 -35.84
CA ALA A 212 58.56 4.01 -34.42
C ALA A 212 57.83 5.03 -33.53
N TYR A 213 57.96 6.32 -33.85
CA TYR A 213 57.22 7.41 -33.20
C TYR A 213 55.71 7.22 -33.32
N ARG A 214 55.19 7.07 -34.54
CA ARG A 214 53.75 6.87 -34.77
C ARG A 214 53.22 5.63 -34.07
N ALA A 215 54.01 4.54 -34.02
CA ALA A 215 53.64 3.33 -33.31
C ALA A 215 53.56 3.55 -31.78
N LYS A 216 54.48 4.35 -31.20
CA LYS A 216 54.44 4.72 -29.78
C LYS A 216 53.24 5.61 -29.47
N GLU A 217 53.02 6.67 -30.24
CA GLU A 217 51.86 7.58 -30.06
C GLU A 217 50.53 6.82 -30.11
N GLU A 218 50.36 5.93 -31.09
CA GLU A 218 49.13 5.13 -31.22
C GLU A 218 48.97 4.15 -30.05
N LYS A 219 50.07 3.54 -29.58
CA LYS A 219 50.05 2.66 -28.41
C LYS A 219 49.63 3.41 -27.15
N GLU A 220 50.20 4.58 -26.88
CA GLU A 220 49.87 5.42 -25.72
C GLU A 220 48.42 5.90 -25.76
N ARG A 221 47.94 6.29 -26.95
CA ARG A 221 46.53 6.67 -27.17
C ARG A 221 45.59 5.50 -26.91
N LEU A 222 45.93 4.31 -27.38
CA LEU A 222 45.14 3.10 -27.18
C LEU A 222 45.12 2.69 -25.71
N GLU A 223 46.24 2.77 -25.00
CA GLU A 223 46.33 2.50 -23.56
C GLU A 223 45.51 3.51 -22.75
N SER A 224 45.57 4.79 -23.09
CA SER A 224 44.75 5.83 -22.45
C SER A 224 43.26 5.57 -22.65
N SER A 225 42.83 5.27 -23.88
CA SER A 225 41.44 4.90 -24.19
C SER A 225 41.00 3.64 -23.46
N LYS A 226 41.86 2.63 -23.38
CA LYS A 226 41.61 1.40 -22.61
C LYS A 226 41.41 1.70 -21.12
N ASN A 227 42.23 2.57 -20.54
CA ASN A 227 42.11 2.98 -19.14
C ASN A 227 40.81 3.76 -18.89
N GLU A 228 40.42 4.66 -19.80
CA GLU A 228 39.13 5.36 -19.71
C GLU A 228 37.94 4.39 -19.78
N ILE A 229 37.97 3.42 -20.70
CA ILE A 229 36.94 2.39 -20.81
C ILE A 229 36.91 1.54 -19.54
N ALA A 230 38.06 1.14 -19.01
CA ALA A 230 38.15 0.37 -17.77
C ALA A 230 37.55 1.14 -16.58
N ASN A 231 37.84 2.43 -16.45
CA ASN A 231 37.28 3.29 -15.41
C ASN A 231 35.75 3.44 -15.55
N ARG A 232 35.24 3.60 -16.77
CA ARG A 232 33.78 3.63 -17.03
C ARG A 232 33.12 2.32 -16.68
N LEU A 233 33.73 1.19 -17.04
CA LEU A 233 33.22 -0.15 -16.72
C LEU A 233 33.18 -0.37 -15.20
N ALA A 234 34.23 0.02 -14.47
CA ALA A 234 34.25 -0.04 -13.01
C ALA A 234 33.12 0.82 -12.39
N GLY A 235 32.89 2.03 -12.91
CA GLY A 235 31.78 2.89 -12.49
C GLY A 235 30.41 2.26 -12.72
N LEU A 236 30.18 1.67 -13.90
CA LEU A 236 28.93 0.96 -14.21
C LEU A 236 28.73 -0.28 -13.35
N GLN A 237 29.80 -1.04 -13.06
CA GLN A 237 29.74 -2.20 -12.17
C GLN A 237 29.30 -1.80 -10.76
N ASN A 238 29.87 -0.72 -10.21
CA ASN A 238 29.48 -0.20 -8.90
C ASN A 238 28.03 0.27 -8.88
N SER A 239 27.57 0.99 -9.91
CA SER A 239 26.17 1.42 -10.02
C SER A 239 25.22 0.23 -10.11
N LEU A 240 25.56 -0.78 -10.91
CA LEU A 240 24.76 -2.00 -11.05
C LEU A 240 24.67 -2.73 -9.71
N GLU A 241 25.76 -2.81 -8.95
CA GLU A 241 25.76 -3.47 -7.64
C GLU A 241 24.91 -2.70 -6.63
N ASN A 242 24.99 -1.37 -6.60
CA ASN A 242 24.12 -0.54 -5.77
C ASN A 242 22.64 -0.71 -6.13
N GLU A 243 22.32 -0.79 -7.43
CA GLU A 243 20.95 -1.02 -7.89
C GLU A 243 20.42 -2.39 -7.48
N LYS A 244 21.27 -3.44 -7.53
CA LYS A 244 20.90 -4.77 -7.03
C LYS A 244 20.59 -4.75 -5.53
N VAL A 245 21.44 -4.13 -4.72
CA VAL A 245 21.22 -4.02 -3.27
C VAL A 245 19.92 -3.26 -2.97
N SER A 246 19.66 -2.16 -3.68
CA SER A 246 18.41 -1.41 -3.56
C SER A 246 17.20 -2.28 -3.94
N ARG A 247 17.30 -3.04 -5.02
CA ARG A 247 16.24 -3.96 -5.46
C ARG A 247 15.98 -5.08 -4.44
N GLU A 248 17.02 -5.62 -3.82
CA GLU A 248 16.88 -6.60 -2.74
C GLU A 248 16.17 -6.01 -1.51
N GLN A 249 16.48 -4.76 -1.14
CA GLN A 249 15.78 -4.07 -0.05
C GLN A 249 14.29 -3.87 -0.36
N LEU A 250 13.96 -3.45 -1.59
CA LEU A 250 12.57 -3.31 -2.03
C LEU A 250 11.82 -4.64 -2.03
N ILE A 251 12.48 -5.75 -2.37
CA ILE A 251 11.89 -7.09 -2.29
C ILE A 251 11.55 -7.43 -0.83
N LYS A 252 12.49 -7.20 0.11
CA LYS A 252 12.24 -7.43 1.54
C LYS A 252 11.06 -6.60 2.06
N GLN A 253 11.03 -5.31 1.77
CA GLN A 253 9.92 -4.43 2.15
C GLN A 253 8.59 -4.89 1.55
N LYS A 254 8.58 -5.33 0.29
CA LYS A 254 7.39 -5.88 -0.36
C LYS A 254 6.88 -7.13 0.35
N ASP A 255 7.77 -8.02 0.78
CA ASP A 255 7.39 -9.25 1.47
C ASP A 255 6.90 -8.97 2.90
N GLU A 256 7.51 -8.01 3.61
CA GLU A 256 7.02 -7.52 4.90
C GLU A 256 5.61 -6.92 4.77
N LEU A 257 5.39 -6.03 3.80
CA LEU A 257 4.08 -5.43 3.53
C LEU A 257 3.02 -6.47 3.17
N LYS A 258 3.37 -7.50 2.39
CA LYS A 258 2.46 -8.60 2.10
C LYS A 258 2.07 -9.37 3.36
N SER A 259 3.03 -9.63 4.26
CA SER A 259 2.75 -10.34 5.52
C SER A 259 1.81 -9.52 6.43
N LEU A 260 2.04 -8.20 6.51
CA LEU A 260 1.17 -7.28 7.23
C LEU A 260 -0.22 -7.23 6.62
N LEU A 261 -0.32 -7.12 5.29
CA LEU A 261 -1.61 -7.11 4.59
C LEU A 261 -2.40 -8.40 4.85
N ALA A 262 -1.76 -9.56 4.81
CA ALA A 262 -2.39 -10.84 5.14
C ALA A 262 -2.90 -10.89 6.60
N SER A 263 -2.14 -10.34 7.55
CA SER A 263 -2.60 -10.25 8.95
C SER A 263 -3.80 -9.31 9.13
N LEU A 264 -3.81 -8.17 8.43
CA LEU A 264 -4.93 -7.22 8.47
C LEU A 264 -6.20 -7.78 7.81
N GLU A 265 -6.05 -8.51 6.70
CA GLU A 265 -7.17 -9.23 6.08
C GLU A 265 -7.76 -10.27 7.03
N PHE A 266 -6.91 -11.01 7.76
CA PHE A 266 -7.36 -11.97 8.77
C PHE A 266 -8.10 -11.29 9.93
N GLU A 267 -7.54 -10.22 10.50
CA GLU A 267 -8.22 -9.44 11.55
C GLU A 267 -9.54 -8.83 11.06
N GLY A 268 -9.57 -8.33 9.81
CA GLY A 268 -10.78 -7.80 9.18
C GLY A 268 -11.87 -8.86 9.08
N ALA A 269 -11.53 -10.06 8.58
CA ALA A 269 -12.45 -11.18 8.51
C ALA A 269 -12.97 -11.61 9.90
N GLU A 270 -12.11 -11.59 10.92
CA GLU A 270 -12.51 -11.92 12.29
C GLU A 270 -13.45 -10.86 12.89
N ARG A 271 -13.18 -9.57 12.65
CA ARG A 271 -14.06 -8.46 13.05
C ARG A 271 -15.41 -8.53 12.35
N GLU A 272 -15.44 -8.82 11.05
CA GLU A 272 -16.70 -9.02 10.32
C GLU A 272 -17.53 -10.17 10.90
N LYS A 273 -16.89 -11.29 11.24
CA LYS A 273 -17.60 -12.42 11.86
C LYS A 273 -18.21 -12.02 13.20
N ARG A 274 -17.44 -11.31 14.05
CA ARG A 274 -17.94 -10.80 15.34
C ARG A 274 -19.09 -9.81 15.16
N LEU A 275 -19.02 -8.94 14.16
CA LEU A 275 -20.11 -8.02 13.80
C LEU A 275 -21.39 -8.78 13.45
N ARG A 276 -21.31 -9.79 12.57
CA ARG A 276 -22.46 -10.62 12.22
C ARG A 276 -23.06 -11.35 13.43
N GLU A 277 -22.22 -11.86 14.32
CA GLU A 277 -22.68 -12.50 15.57
C GLU A 277 -23.38 -11.51 16.51
N LEU A 278 -22.89 -10.27 16.62
CA LEU A 278 -23.52 -9.23 17.42
C LEU A 278 -24.83 -8.74 16.80
N GLU A 279 -24.89 -8.60 15.47
CA GLU A 279 -26.11 -8.25 14.74
C GLU A 279 -27.20 -9.31 14.96
N ALA A 280 -26.85 -10.60 14.86
CA ALA A 280 -27.77 -11.70 15.15
C ALA A 280 -28.28 -11.67 16.60
N LYS A 281 -27.39 -11.45 17.57
CA LYS A 281 -27.77 -11.29 18.98
C LYS A 281 -28.70 -10.08 19.18
N LEU A 282 -28.41 -8.97 18.53
CA LEU A 282 -29.26 -7.77 18.60
C LEU A 282 -30.65 -8.08 18.06
N GLU A 283 -30.75 -8.75 16.91
CA GLU A 283 -32.03 -9.14 16.31
C GLU A 283 -32.82 -10.08 17.23
N ASP A 284 -32.17 -11.06 17.85
CA ASP A 284 -32.80 -11.95 18.83
C ASP A 284 -33.29 -11.19 20.07
N THR A 285 -32.50 -10.24 20.59
CA THR A 285 -32.93 -9.41 21.72
C THR A 285 -34.11 -8.51 21.36
N LEU A 286 -34.16 -7.98 20.14
CA LEU A 286 -35.28 -7.17 19.66
C LEU A 286 -36.55 -8.02 19.54
N LYS A 287 -36.46 -9.23 18.97
CA LYS A 287 -37.59 -10.18 18.91
C LYS A 287 -38.09 -10.54 20.30
N ASN A 288 -37.19 -10.84 21.23
CA ASN A 288 -37.55 -11.15 22.62
C ASN A 288 -38.23 -9.96 23.31
N LEU A 289 -37.74 -8.74 23.08
CA LEU A 289 -38.34 -7.52 23.61
C LEU A 289 -39.75 -7.30 23.04
N GLU A 290 -39.96 -7.55 21.76
CA GLU A 290 -41.30 -7.48 21.13
C GLU A 290 -42.27 -8.49 21.74
N LEU A 291 -41.82 -9.74 21.93
CA LEU A 291 -42.61 -10.77 22.61
C LEU A 291 -42.95 -10.37 24.05
N GLU A 292 -42.00 -9.81 24.80
CA GLU A 292 -42.23 -9.35 26.17
C GLU A 292 -43.22 -8.17 26.20
N LYS A 293 -43.10 -7.22 25.27
CA LYS A 293 -44.08 -6.11 25.13
C LYS A 293 -45.48 -6.64 24.85
N LEU A 294 -45.62 -7.62 23.98
CA LEU A 294 -46.92 -8.22 23.64
C LEU A 294 -47.52 -8.97 24.84
N ALA A 295 -46.70 -9.72 25.57
CA ALA A 295 -47.10 -10.38 26.81
C ALA A 295 -47.51 -9.38 27.91
N ARG A 296 -46.77 -8.27 28.06
CA ARG A 296 -47.15 -7.18 28.99
C ARG A 296 -48.48 -6.56 28.61
N MET A 297 -48.71 -6.27 27.33
CA MET A 297 -49.97 -5.71 26.84
C MET A 297 -51.15 -6.66 27.11
N GLU A 298 -50.98 -7.97 26.93
CA GLU A 298 -52.01 -8.97 27.26
C GLU A 298 -52.30 -9.00 28.77
N LEU A 299 -51.26 -8.94 29.59
CA LEU A 299 -51.39 -8.96 31.05
C LEU A 299 -52.09 -7.69 31.57
N GLU A 300 -51.74 -6.52 31.03
CA GLU A 300 -52.44 -5.26 31.30
C GLU A 300 -53.93 -5.32 30.90
N ALA A 301 -54.24 -5.90 29.74
CA ALA A 301 -55.63 -6.10 29.31
C ALA A 301 -56.40 -7.05 30.26
N ARG A 302 -55.75 -8.12 30.74
CA ARG A 302 -56.34 -9.03 31.74
C ARG A 302 -56.54 -8.34 33.07
N LEU A 303 -55.58 -7.54 33.54
CA LEU A 303 -55.71 -6.74 34.76
C LEU A 303 -56.89 -5.77 34.66
N ALA A 304 -56.97 -5.01 33.57
CA ALA A 304 -58.09 -4.09 33.34
C ALA A 304 -59.46 -4.81 33.33
N LYS A 305 -59.52 -6.04 32.81
CA LYS A 305 -60.72 -6.87 32.89
C LYS A 305 -61.05 -7.26 34.33
N THR A 306 -60.06 -7.76 35.08
CA THR A 306 -60.27 -8.13 36.49
C THR A 306 -60.64 -6.95 37.38
N GLU A 307 -60.11 -5.75 37.09
CA GLU A 307 -60.49 -4.51 37.79
C GLU A 307 -61.93 -4.13 37.51
N LYS A 308 -62.40 -4.27 36.27
CA LYS A 308 -63.83 -4.10 35.92
C LYS A 308 -64.71 -5.11 36.64
N ASP A 309 -64.33 -6.39 36.62
CA ASP A 309 -65.08 -7.46 37.30
C ASP A 309 -65.13 -7.22 38.82
N ARG A 310 -64.02 -6.77 39.42
CA ARG A 310 -63.96 -6.37 40.83
C ARG A 310 -64.90 -5.20 41.12
N ALA A 311 -64.89 -4.15 40.30
CA ALA A 311 -65.78 -3.00 40.46
C ALA A 311 -67.27 -3.39 40.39
N ILE A 312 -67.62 -4.32 39.49
CA ILE A 312 -68.98 -4.86 39.39
C ILE A 312 -69.34 -5.63 40.68
N LEU A 313 -68.42 -6.44 41.21
CA LEU A 313 -68.65 -7.17 42.46
C LEU A 313 -68.77 -6.24 43.66
N GLU A 314 -67.97 -5.19 43.74
CA GLU A 314 -68.07 -4.16 44.78
C GLU A 314 -69.43 -3.45 44.73
N LEU A 315 -69.92 -3.12 43.54
CA LEU A 315 -71.25 -2.53 43.35
C LEU A 315 -72.36 -3.49 43.79
N LYS A 316 -72.31 -4.77 43.38
CA LYS A 316 -73.26 -5.79 43.82
C LYS A 316 -73.22 -6.03 45.33
N LEU A 317 -72.03 -6.00 45.93
CA LEU A 317 -71.87 -6.15 47.36
C LEU A 317 -72.49 -4.95 48.10
N ALA A 318 -72.32 -3.73 47.58
CA ALA A 318 -72.98 -2.54 48.11
C ALA A 318 -74.51 -2.65 48.05
N GLU A 319 -75.08 -3.06 46.90
CA GLU A 319 -76.52 -3.31 46.74
C GLU A 319 -77.04 -4.34 47.75
N ALA A 320 -76.35 -5.49 47.89
CA ALA A 320 -76.72 -6.52 48.84
C ALA A 320 -76.64 -6.04 50.31
N THR A 321 -75.66 -5.20 50.65
CA THR A 321 -75.57 -4.60 51.98
C THR A 321 -76.69 -3.60 52.25
N GLU A 322 -77.14 -2.85 51.24
CA GLU A 322 -78.28 -1.94 51.36
C GLU A 322 -79.58 -2.71 51.55
N GLU A 323 -79.80 -3.78 50.78
CA GLU A 323 -80.95 -4.67 50.94
C GLU A 323 -80.97 -5.34 52.32
N LYS A 324 -79.82 -5.84 52.79
CA LYS A 324 -79.68 -6.40 54.14
C LYS A 324 -80.05 -5.38 55.21
N SER A 325 -79.57 -4.13 55.10
CA SER A 325 -79.90 -3.05 56.03
C SER A 325 -81.41 -2.75 56.05
N LYS A 326 -82.07 -2.72 54.90
CA LYS A 326 -83.54 -2.56 54.80
C LYS A 326 -84.29 -3.68 55.50
N LEU A 327 -83.86 -4.93 55.31
CA LEU A 327 -84.45 -6.10 55.99
C LEU A 327 -84.27 -6.04 57.51
N GLU A 328 -83.09 -5.64 57.99
CA GLU A 328 -82.81 -5.48 59.41
C GLU A 328 -83.71 -4.39 60.03
N GLN A 329 -83.91 -3.26 59.34
CA GLN A 329 -84.83 -2.21 59.79
C GLN A 329 -86.29 -2.70 59.89
N LEU A 330 -86.74 -3.51 58.93
CA LEU A 330 -88.08 -4.11 58.95
C LEU A 330 -88.27 -5.08 60.13
N ILE A 331 -87.27 -5.91 60.42
CA ILE A 331 -87.29 -6.84 61.55
C ILE A 331 -87.36 -6.06 62.88
N GLU A 332 -86.55 -5.01 63.02
CA GLU A 332 -86.55 -4.19 64.24
C GLU A 332 -87.87 -3.43 64.44
N ALA A 333 -88.46 -2.90 63.37
CA ALA A 333 -89.78 -2.27 63.42
C ALA A 333 -90.90 -3.25 63.86
N SER A 334 -90.85 -4.51 63.38
CA SER A 334 -91.78 -5.56 63.80
C SER A 334 -91.59 -5.92 65.28
N ARG A 335 -90.33 -6.01 65.73
CA ARG A 335 -89.99 -6.26 67.14
C ARG A 335 -90.52 -5.16 68.06
N GLN A 336 -90.40 -3.90 67.67
CA GLN A 336 -90.91 -2.77 68.45
C GLN A 336 -92.44 -2.77 68.55
N ARG A 337 -93.17 -3.15 67.49
CA ARG A 337 -94.63 -3.37 67.56
C ARG A 337 -94.99 -4.47 68.56
N GLY A 338 -94.31 -5.61 68.50
CA GLY A 338 -94.56 -6.71 69.44
C GLY A 338 -94.30 -6.33 70.91
N ALA A 339 -93.29 -5.50 71.17
CA ALA A 339 -93.01 -5.01 72.53
C ALA A 339 -94.09 -4.03 73.05
N ALA A 340 -94.65 -3.18 72.18
CA ALA A 340 -95.70 -2.23 72.54
C ALA A 340 -97.04 -2.92 72.88
N GLU A 341 -97.40 -3.97 72.15
CA GLU A 341 -98.61 -4.78 72.42
C GLU A 341 -98.55 -5.50 73.77
N ALA A 342 -97.37 -6.03 74.14
CA ALA A 342 -97.18 -6.71 75.42
C ALA A 342 -97.31 -5.77 76.64
N GLN A 343 -96.88 -4.51 76.51
CA GLN A 343 -97.02 -3.52 77.58
C GLN A 343 -98.47 -3.05 77.78
N GLY A 344 -99.26 -2.94 76.71
CA GLY A 344 -100.69 -2.57 76.78
C GLY A 344 -101.54 -3.61 77.52
N LEU A 345 -101.30 -4.90 77.27
CA LEU A 345 -102.02 -6.01 77.93
C LEU A 345 -101.70 -6.14 79.43
N GLY A 346 -100.48 -5.77 79.85
CA GLY A 346 -100.07 -5.83 81.26
C GLY A 346 -100.80 -4.84 82.17
N LEU A 347 -101.18 -3.66 81.65
CA LEU A 347 -101.92 -2.65 82.41
C LEU A 347 -103.39 -3.05 82.64
N LEU A 348 -104.02 -3.67 81.64
CA LEU A 348 -105.41 -4.12 81.73
C LEU A 348 -105.61 -5.18 82.82
N ARG A 349 -104.67 -6.13 82.90
CA ARG A 349 -104.70 -7.21 83.89
C ARG A 349 -104.68 -6.68 85.33
N LYS A 350 -103.89 -5.64 85.57
CA LYS A 350 -103.70 -5.05 86.92
C LYS A 350 -104.94 -4.30 87.42
N ASN A 351 -105.68 -3.64 86.52
CA ASN A 351 -106.94 -2.96 86.86
C ASN A 351 -108.09 -3.95 87.11
N LEU A 352 -108.10 -5.07 86.39
CA LEU A 352 -109.14 -6.10 86.54
C LEU A 352 -109.05 -6.79 87.92
N ASP A 353 -107.84 -7.07 88.39
CA ASP A 353 -107.61 -7.68 89.72
C ASP A 353 -108.06 -6.77 90.87
N GLN A 354 -107.90 -5.45 90.74
CA GLN A 354 -108.33 -4.47 91.74
C GLN A 354 -109.87 -4.40 91.85
N HIS A 355 -110.57 -4.46 90.71
CA HIS A 355 -112.05 -4.43 90.65
C HIS A 355 -112.71 -5.68 91.25
N VAL A 356 -112.10 -6.86 91.07
CA VAL A 356 -112.60 -8.12 91.65
C VAL A 356 -112.49 -8.10 93.19
N HIS A 357 -111.47 -7.42 93.73
CA HIS A 357 -111.26 -7.34 95.18
C HIS A 357 -112.28 -6.42 95.89
N ASP A 358 -112.70 -5.35 95.23
CA ASP A 358 -113.73 -4.45 95.77
C ASP A 358 -115.13 -5.08 95.68
N LEU A 359 -115.45 -5.79 94.60
CA LEU A 359 -116.73 -6.52 94.45
C LEU A 359 -116.99 -7.53 95.59
N LEU A 360 -115.95 -8.24 96.04
CA LEU A 360 -116.05 -9.18 97.16
C LEU A 360 -116.25 -8.51 98.53
N LYS A 361 -115.93 -7.21 98.65
CA LYS A 361 -116.11 -6.42 99.88
C LYS A 361 -117.51 -5.84 99.99
N TRP A 362 -118.11 -5.47 98.85
CA TRP A 362 -119.47 -4.93 98.78
C TRP A 362 -120.56 -6.02 98.87
N GLN A 363 -120.25 -7.28 98.56
CA GLN A 363 -121.20 -8.39 98.66
C GLN A 363 -121.49 -8.86 100.11
N LYS A 364 -120.70 -8.46 101.11
CA LYS A 364 -120.88 -8.89 102.51
C LYS A 364 -121.73 -7.96 103.39
N LEU A 365 -122.22 -6.82 102.88
CA LEU A 365 -122.80 -5.76 103.72
C LEU A 365 -124.26 -5.36 103.43
N THR A 366 -124.98 -6.00 102.52
CA THR A 366 -126.42 -5.70 102.28
C THR A 366 -127.24 -6.96 102.06
N VAL A 367 -127.64 -7.56 103.18
CA VAL A 367 -128.88 -8.34 103.34
C VAL A 367 -129.88 -7.43 104.05
N GLU A 368 -131.14 -7.50 103.63
CA GLU A 368 -132.36 -6.87 104.18
C GLU A 368 -132.84 -5.51 103.62
N ASN A 369 -134.11 -5.57 103.20
CA ASN A 369 -135.08 -4.53 102.85
C ASN A 369 -135.18 -3.96 101.42
N SER A 370 -136.26 -4.44 100.79
CA SER A 370 -137.34 -3.67 100.13
C SER A 370 -137.08 -3.02 98.78
N SER A 371 -137.76 -3.61 97.79
CA SER A 371 -138.65 -2.97 96.81
C SER A 371 -138.08 -1.95 95.82
N SER A 372 -138.39 -2.27 94.55
CA SER A 372 -138.61 -1.37 93.42
C SER A 372 -137.40 -0.95 92.58
N SER A 373 -137.68 -0.79 91.28
CA SER A 373 -136.84 -0.32 90.17
C SER A 373 -135.83 -1.34 89.62
N SER A 374 -135.57 -1.51 88.32
CA SER A 374 -136.21 -1.18 87.04
C SER A 374 -135.18 -1.66 86.00
N SER A 375 -135.51 -2.60 85.11
CA SER A 375 -135.69 -2.38 83.66
C SER A 375 -134.65 -1.43 83.05
N ILE A 376 -133.77 -1.97 82.17
CA ILE A 376 -132.77 -1.36 81.24
C ILE A 376 -131.65 -2.43 81.15
N ASP A 377 -131.30 -3.07 80.04
CA ASP A 377 -131.56 -2.86 78.62
C ASP A 377 -131.37 -4.19 77.88
N ASP A 378 -132.47 -4.81 77.45
CA ASP A 378 -132.45 -5.88 76.44
C ASP A 378 -132.56 -5.30 75.00
N GLN A 379 -132.65 -3.97 74.86
CA GLN A 379 -132.91 -3.32 73.57
C GLN A 379 -131.65 -3.00 72.75
N ILE A 380 -130.46 -2.96 73.37
CA ILE A 380 -129.19 -2.72 72.64
C ILE A 380 -128.76 -3.98 71.87
N ILE A 381 -129.20 -5.16 72.31
CA ILE A 381 -128.74 -6.46 71.80
C ILE A 381 -129.32 -6.80 70.41
N VAL A 382 -130.42 -6.17 69.96
CA VAL A 382 -131.05 -6.54 68.67
C VAL A 382 -130.62 -5.63 67.50
N GLU A 383 -130.37 -4.33 67.70
CA GLU A 383 -130.08 -3.43 66.58
C GLU A 383 -128.64 -3.52 66.05
N VAL A 384 -127.68 -3.90 66.89
CA VAL A 384 -126.25 -3.88 66.53
C VAL A 384 -125.78 -5.17 65.86
N SER A 385 -126.51 -6.30 66.00
CA SER A 385 -126.08 -7.60 65.47
C SER A 385 -126.30 -7.80 63.95
N GLY A 386 -127.03 -6.88 63.28
CA GLY A 386 -127.39 -7.00 61.86
C GLY A 386 -126.63 -6.10 60.87
N LEU A 387 -125.75 -5.19 61.34
CA LEU A 387 -125.09 -4.19 60.49
C LEU A 387 -123.62 -4.56 60.18
N PRO A 388 -123.09 -4.21 58.98
CA PRO A 388 -121.69 -4.47 58.62
C PRO A 388 -120.69 -3.76 59.55
N PHE A 389 -119.55 -4.41 59.84
CA PHE A 389 -118.56 -3.98 60.85
C PHE A 389 -118.13 -2.50 60.76
N GLY A 390 -117.99 -1.96 59.54
CA GLY A 390 -117.63 -0.55 59.34
C GLY A 390 -118.66 0.45 59.85
N ASP A 391 -119.95 0.11 59.82
CA ASP A 391 -121.04 0.98 60.28
C ASP A 391 -121.40 0.74 61.75
N GLN A 392 -121.15 -0.47 62.27
CA GLN A 392 -121.18 -0.75 63.72
C GLN A 392 -120.21 0.15 64.48
N VAL A 393 -118.99 0.34 63.96
CA VAL A 393 -117.96 1.19 64.56
C VAL A 393 -118.39 2.66 64.57
N LYS A 394 -119.05 3.15 63.51
CA LYS A 394 -119.56 4.53 63.46
C LYS A 394 -120.73 4.78 64.41
N HIS A 395 -121.67 3.83 64.54
CA HIS A 395 -122.80 3.97 65.45
C HIS A 395 -122.36 3.97 66.92
N LEU A 396 -121.41 3.10 67.26
CA LEU A 396 -120.81 3.07 68.61
C LEU A 396 -119.96 4.31 68.88
N ALA A 397 -119.22 4.84 67.89
CA ALA A 397 -118.46 6.08 68.04
C ALA A 397 -119.35 7.29 68.34
N SER A 398 -120.50 7.43 67.66
CA SER A 398 -121.42 8.56 67.87
C SER A 398 -122.06 8.55 69.26
N LYS A 399 -122.48 7.38 69.75
CA LYS A 399 -123.04 7.21 71.11
C LYS A 399 -121.98 7.44 72.20
N LEU A 400 -120.74 6.99 71.97
CA LEU A 400 -119.62 7.26 72.86
C LEU A 400 -119.30 8.75 72.96
N ASP A 401 -119.43 9.49 71.85
CA ASP A 401 -119.16 10.94 71.80
C ASP A 401 -120.24 11.76 72.55
N GLU A 402 -121.50 11.30 72.51
CA GLU A 402 -122.59 11.90 73.30
C GLU A 402 -122.46 11.62 74.80
N GLU A 403 -122.10 10.40 75.20
CA GLU A 403 -121.78 10.11 76.61
C GLU A 403 -120.56 10.89 77.10
N ASN A 404 -119.52 11.03 76.28
CA ASN A 404 -118.35 11.86 76.62
C ASN A 404 -118.73 13.33 76.82
N LYS A 405 -119.69 13.88 76.05
CA LYS A 405 -120.24 15.23 76.28
C LYS A 405 -121.01 15.34 77.59
N ALA A 406 -121.76 14.31 77.99
CA ALA A 406 -122.44 14.27 79.28
C ALA A 406 -121.44 14.19 80.45
N ILE A 407 -120.38 13.40 80.30
CA ILE A 407 -119.30 13.24 81.30
C ILE A 407 -118.46 14.51 81.45
N GLN A 408 -118.18 15.24 80.35
CA GLN A 408 -117.53 16.57 80.43
C GLN A 408 -118.36 17.60 81.19
N LYS A 409 -119.70 17.55 81.07
CA LYS A 409 -120.60 18.43 81.84
C LYS A 409 -120.50 18.15 83.34
N LEU A 410 -120.48 16.87 83.73
CA LEU A 410 -120.30 16.43 85.12
C LEU A 410 -118.91 16.77 85.69
N LEU A 411 -117.85 16.70 84.87
CA LEU A 411 -116.50 17.09 85.25
C LEU A 411 -116.38 18.60 85.54
N SER A 412 -117.01 19.46 84.72
CA SER A 412 -117.02 20.90 84.99
C SER A 412 -117.70 21.25 86.32
N GLN A 413 -118.77 20.52 86.67
CA GLN A 413 -119.50 20.72 87.92
C GLN A 413 -118.70 20.26 89.15
N LYS A 414 -117.85 19.23 88.99
CA LYS A 414 -116.91 18.75 90.02
C LYS A 414 -115.67 19.63 90.16
N GLU A 415 -115.21 20.30 89.11
CA GLU A 415 -114.10 21.27 89.17
C GLU A 415 -114.48 22.54 89.94
N ASP A 416 -115.74 22.97 89.86
CA ASP A 416 -116.25 24.10 90.63
C ASP A 416 -116.37 23.77 92.14
N ASP A 417 -116.74 22.54 92.50
CA ASP A 417 -116.69 22.04 93.88
C ASP A 417 -115.23 21.99 94.43
N LEU A 418 -114.26 21.68 93.58
CA LEU A 418 -112.82 21.61 93.93
C LEU A 418 -112.19 23.00 94.11
N LYS A 419 -112.66 24.03 93.39
CA LYS A 419 -112.27 25.44 93.62
C LYS A 419 -112.78 25.97 94.96
N ILE A 420 -114.00 25.56 95.37
CA ILE A 420 -114.56 25.94 96.67
C ILE A 420 -113.75 25.32 97.83
N MET A 421 -113.28 24.07 97.69
CA MET A 421 -112.39 23.45 98.70
C MET A 421 -110.97 24.08 98.74
N LYS A 422 -110.39 24.47 97.61
CA LYS A 422 -109.08 25.17 97.56
C LYS A 422 -109.14 26.59 98.15
N SER A 423 -110.29 27.27 98.09
CA SER A 423 -110.47 28.61 98.70
C SER A 423 -110.58 28.58 100.24
N LYS A 424 -110.98 27.44 100.83
CA LYS A 424 -111.02 27.24 102.30
C LYS A 424 -109.64 26.90 102.89
N THR A 425 -108.67 26.49 102.08
CA THR A 425 -107.31 26.12 102.51
C THR A 425 -106.27 27.22 102.30
N SER A 426 -106.51 28.22 101.44
CA SER A 426 -105.63 29.40 101.30
C SER A 426 -105.96 30.55 102.27
N LYS A 427 -107.17 30.57 102.87
CA LYS A 427 -107.56 31.52 103.92
C LYS A 427 -107.00 31.22 105.32
N SER A 428 -106.13 30.20 105.50
CA SER A 428 -105.59 29.80 106.82
C SER A 428 -104.07 29.79 106.96
N LYS A 429 -103.30 30.30 105.96
CA LYS A 429 -101.82 30.34 106.02
C LYS A 429 -101.13 31.70 105.83
N SER A 430 -101.86 32.81 105.91
CA SER A 430 -101.27 34.10 106.31
C SER A 430 -102.27 34.87 107.17
N LYS A 431 -102.39 34.39 108.42
CA LYS A 431 -102.61 35.23 109.59
C LYS A 431 -101.27 35.82 110.00
#